data_AF-A0A6M2EDK8-F1
#
_entry.id   AF-A0A6M2EDK8-F1
#
_cell.length_a   1.000
_cell.length_b   1.000
_cell.length_c   1.000
_cell.angle_alpha   90.00
_cell.angle_beta   90.00
_cell.angle_gamma   90.00
#
_symmetry.space_group_name_H-M   'P 1'
#
loop_
_entity.id
_entity.type
_entity.pdbx_description
1 polymer ?
#
loop_
_entity_poly.entity_id
_entity_poly.type
_entity_poly.pdbx_seq_one_letter_code
_entity_poly.pdbx_strand_id
1 'polypeptide(L)'
;MARLVAMQQQTQPSLSLLPSSLSDFNGTRLHSQVQCKRRVWQTKGALQVSASSSKNILIMGGTRFIGVFLSRLLVKEGHQVTLFTRGKAPITQQLPGESDQDYAEFSSKVLHLKGDRKDFEFVKTSLAAKGFDVVYDINGREAVEVEPILDALPKLEQ
;
A
#
# COMPACT_ATOMS: atom_id res chain seq x y z
N MET A 1 62.00 19.34 20.69
CA MET A 1 62.70 18.43 19.77
C MET A 1 61.80 18.20 18.57
N ALA A 2 62.12 18.84 17.45
CA ALA A 2 61.36 18.83 16.21
C ALA A 2 61.78 17.65 15.31
N ARG A 3 60.85 17.12 14.50
CA ARG A 3 61.16 16.60 13.16
C ARG A 3 59.90 16.58 12.28
N LEU A 4 60.05 17.21 11.12
CA LEU A 4 59.09 17.38 10.04
C LEU A 4 59.69 16.75 8.79
N VAL A 5 58.98 15.84 8.11
CA VAL A 5 59.12 15.41 6.70
C VAL A 5 57.92 14.48 6.39
N ALA A 6 57.38 14.26 5.18
CA ALA A 6 56.90 15.10 4.09
C ALA A 6 55.86 14.26 3.29
N MET A 7 55.19 14.90 2.33
CA MET A 7 54.08 14.46 1.47
C MET A 7 54.20 13.10 0.77
N GLN A 8 53.05 12.44 0.50
CA GLN A 8 52.71 11.95 -0.84
C GLN A 8 51.19 11.72 -1.02
N GLN A 9 50.60 12.36 -2.04
CA GLN A 9 49.26 12.10 -2.59
C GLN A 9 49.30 10.89 -3.52
N GLN A 10 48.22 10.10 -3.57
CA GLN A 10 47.74 9.36 -4.75
C GLN A 10 46.38 8.69 -4.44
N THR A 11 45.28 9.18 -5.01
CA THR A 11 44.57 8.73 -6.24
C THR A 11 43.43 7.75 -5.98
N GLN A 12 42.25 8.14 -6.45
CA GLN A 12 40.99 7.41 -6.46
C GLN A 12 41.10 6.05 -7.15
N PRO A 13 40.36 5.00 -6.71
CA PRO A 13 40.02 3.90 -7.58
C PRO A 13 38.69 4.18 -8.29
N SER A 14 38.78 4.51 -9.57
CA SER A 14 37.68 4.36 -10.53
C SER A 14 37.52 2.88 -10.84
N LEU A 15 36.40 2.28 -10.46
CA LEU A 15 36.04 0.93 -10.89
C LEU A 15 35.05 1.03 -12.05
N SER A 16 35.62 0.91 -13.25
CA SER A 16 34.93 0.77 -14.52
C SER A 16 34.10 -0.50 -14.57
N LEU A 17 32.79 -0.37 -14.79
CA LEU A 17 31.93 -1.49 -15.18
C LEU A 17 32.17 -1.83 -16.65
N LEU A 18 32.89 -2.92 -16.89
CA LEU A 18 32.95 -3.60 -18.20
C LEU A 18 31.66 -4.43 -18.37
N PRO A 19 30.89 -4.26 -19.46
CA PRO A 19 29.90 -5.25 -19.86
C PRO A 19 30.61 -6.42 -20.55
N SER A 20 30.49 -7.63 -19.98
CA SER A 20 31.03 -8.85 -20.56
C SER A 20 30.27 -9.23 -21.84
N SER A 21 31.10 -9.59 -22.82
CA SER A 21 30.84 -9.99 -24.20
C SER A 21 29.62 -10.88 -24.44
N LEU A 22 28.91 -10.53 -25.51
CA LEU A 22 27.83 -11.27 -26.15
C LEU A 22 28.34 -12.60 -26.72
N SER A 23 27.57 -13.67 -26.53
CA SER A 23 27.71 -14.94 -27.24
C SER A 23 26.75 -14.98 -28.44
N ASP A 24 27.26 -15.54 -29.52
CA ASP A 24 26.80 -15.49 -30.90
C ASP A 24 25.34 -15.90 -31.15
N PHE A 25 24.54 -14.97 -31.67
CA PHE A 25 23.29 -15.28 -32.37
C PHE A 25 23.38 -14.72 -33.79
N ASN A 26 23.61 -15.60 -34.76
CA ASN A 26 23.67 -15.28 -36.19
C ASN A 26 22.24 -15.11 -36.76
N GLY A 27 21.59 -14.01 -36.39
CA GLY A 27 20.34 -13.54 -36.96
C GLY A 27 20.57 -12.36 -37.91
N THR A 28 20.00 -12.44 -39.10
CA THR A 28 20.07 -11.42 -40.15
C THR A 28 19.74 -10.01 -39.64
N ARG A 29 20.69 -9.10 -39.87
CA ARG A 29 20.70 -7.69 -39.50
C ARG A 29 19.57 -6.90 -40.17
N LEU A 30 18.43 -6.74 -39.50
CA LEU A 30 17.46 -5.68 -39.82
C LEU A 30 17.92 -4.39 -39.16
N HIS A 31 18.51 -3.48 -39.94
CA HIS A 31 18.73 -2.10 -39.54
C HIS A 31 17.40 -1.34 -39.58
N SER A 32 16.67 -1.34 -38.47
CA SER A 32 15.75 -0.25 -38.18
C SER A 32 16.11 0.32 -36.81
N GLN A 33 16.82 1.45 -36.79
CA GLN A 33 16.86 2.29 -35.60
C GLN A 33 15.47 2.87 -35.40
N VAL A 34 14.62 2.16 -34.65
CA VAL A 34 13.43 2.78 -34.06
C VAL A 34 13.94 3.70 -32.96
N GLN A 35 14.20 4.95 -33.31
CA GLN A 35 14.30 6.02 -32.32
C GLN A 35 12.90 6.23 -31.74
N CYS A 36 12.57 5.46 -30.71
CA CYS A 36 11.50 5.84 -29.78
C CYS A 36 11.99 7.09 -29.05
N LYS A 37 11.69 8.27 -29.63
CA LYS A 37 11.78 9.53 -28.89
C LYS A 37 10.81 9.41 -27.72
N ARG A 38 11.35 9.10 -26.53
CA ARG A 38 10.63 9.16 -25.27
C ARG A 38 10.16 10.61 -25.15
N ARG A 39 8.87 10.86 -25.40
CA ARG A 39 8.30 12.16 -25.05
C ARG A 39 8.48 12.31 -23.56
N VAL A 40 9.29 13.29 -23.17
CA VAL A 40 9.31 13.76 -21.78
C VAL A 40 7.92 14.32 -21.54
N TRP A 41 7.11 13.55 -20.81
CA TRP A 41 5.83 14.01 -20.34
C TRP A 41 6.10 15.15 -19.36
N GLN A 42 5.95 16.37 -19.86
CA GLN A 42 6.00 17.55 -19.01
C GLN A 42 4.87 17.40 -17.99
N THR A 43 5.23 17.27 -16.72
CA THR A 43 4.29 17.21 -15.60
C THR A 43 3.60 18.56 -15.51
N LYS A 44 2.50 18.74 -16.24
CA LYS A 44 1.55 19.81 -15.95
C LYS A 44 1.11 19.58 -14.51
N GLY A 45 1.36 20.57 -13.65
CA GLY A 45 1.29 20.56 -12.18
C GLY A 45 0.63 19.33 -11.56
N ALA A 46 1.40 18.59 -10.75
CA ALA A 46 0.85 17.52 -9.93
C ALA A 46 -0.18 18.13 -8.97
N LEU A 47 -1.48 17.94 -9.25
CA LEU A 47 -2.55 18.26 -8.32
C LEU A 47 -2.45 17.26 -7.16
N GLN A 48 -1.94 17.71 -6.03
CA GLN A 48 -1.92 16.91 -4.80
C GLN A 48 -3.29 17.05 -4.12
N VAL A 49 -4.11 16.02 -4.22
CA VAL A 49 -5.38 15.93 -3.50
C VAL A 49 -5.09 15.28 -2.15
N SER A 50 -5.18 16.06 -1.06
CA SER A 50 -5.12 15.54 0.30
C SER A 50 -6.51 15.56 0.93
N ALA A 51 -6.81 14.56 1.77
CA ALA A 51 -8.06 14.51 2.51
C ALA A 51 -8.16 15.66 3.50
N SER A 52 -9.33 16.28 3.60
CA SER A 52 -9.56 17.44 4.47
C SER A 52 -9.71 17.10 5.96
N SER A 53 -10.08 15.86 6.28
CA SER A 53 -10.37 15.41 7.65
C SER A 53 -10.16 13.92 7.85
N SER A 54 -9.93 13.50 9.10
CA SER A 54 -9.93 12.10 9.50
C SER A 54 -11.32 11.49 9.27
N LYS A 55 -11.38 10.30 8.66
CA LYS A 55 -12.61 9.55 8.42
C LYS A 55 -12.60 8.22 9.17
N ASN A 56 -13.79 7.72 9.49
CA ASN A 56 -14.01 6.39 10.03
C ASN A 56 -14.21 5.41 8.87
N ILE A 57 -13.23 4.53 8.67
CA ILE A 57 -13.19 3.63 7.52
C ILE A 57 -13.34 2.18 7.96
N LEU A 58 -14.27 1.49 7.34
CA LEU A 58 -14.44 0.04 7.47
C LEU A 58 -13.76 -0.68 6.32
N ILE A 59 -13.00 -1.74 6.61
CA ILE A 59 -12.46 -2.64 5.59
C ILE A 59 -12.95 -4.06 5.87
N MET A 60 -13.81 -4.57 4.99
CA MET A 60 -14.29 -5.95 5.03
C MET A 60 -13.24 -6.83 4.34
N GLY A 61 -12.54 -7.68 5.10
CA GLY A 61 -11.49 -8.54 4.56
C GLY A 61 -10.09 -7.96 4.49
N GLY A 62 -9.75 -7.00 5.35
CA GLY A 62 -8.48 -6.27 5.26
C GLY A 62 -7.20 -7.01 5.68
N THR A 63 -7.27 -8.26 6.16
CA THR A 63 -6.08 -8.94 6.75
C THR A 63 -5.22 -9.70 5.74
N ARG A 64 -5.62 -9.74 4.45
CA ARG A 64 -4.85 -10.41 3.39
C ARG A 64 -4.72 -9.56 2.14
N PHE A 65 -3.77 -9.94 1.29
CA PHE A 65 -3.55 -9.36 -0.04
C PHE A 65 -3.56 -7.83 -0.01
N ILE A 66 -4.40 -7.19 -0.83
CA ILE A 66 -4.47 -5.73 -0.98
C ILE A 66 -4.93 -5.02 0.30
N GLY A 67 -5.75 -5.67 1.12
CA GLY A 67 -6.28 -5.08 2.36
C GLY A 67 -5.19 -4.71 3.37
N VAL A 68 -4.10 -5.49 3.38
CA VAL A 68 -2.96 -5.29 4.29
C VAL A 68 -2.22 -4.00 3.97
N PHE A 69 -2.13 -3.65 2.68
CA PHE A 69 -1.48 -2.42 2.22
C PHE A 69 -2.44 -1.23 2.29
N LEU A 70 -3.70 -1.42 1.94
CA LEU A 70 -4.73 -0.38 2.01
C LEU A 70 -4.89 0.15 3.43
N SER A 71 -5.01 -0.74 4.41
CA SER A 71 -5.17 -0.36 5.83
C SER A 71 -3.99 0.48 6.33
N ARG A 72 -2.75 0.12 5.96
CA ARG A 72 -1.55 0.91 6.30
C ARG A 72 -1.56 2.30 5.70
N LEU A 73 -1.90 2.39 4.40
CA LEU A 73 -1.98 3.67 3.72
C LEU A 73 -3.00 4.58 4.41
N LEU A 74 -4.20 4.06 4.68
CA LEU A 74 -5.25 4.84 5.34
C LEU A 74 -4.88 5.29 6.76
N VAL A 75 -4.20 4.44 7.53
CA VAL A 75 -3.69 4.81 8.86
C VAL A 75 -2.60 5.90 8.75
N LYS A 76 -1.70 5.79 7.77
CA LYS A 76 -0.65 6.78 7.49
C LYS A 76 -1.23 8.14 7.07
N GLU A 77 -2.33 8.13 6.32
CA GLU A 77 -3.11 9.33 5.97
C GLU A 77 -3.95 9.87 7.16
N GLY A 78 -3.86 9.25 8.34
CA GLY A 78 -4.50 9.73 9.57
C GLY A 78 -5.98 9.34 9.71
N HIS A 79 -6.44 8.33 9.00
CA HIS A 79 -7.82 7.83 9.13
C HIS A 79 -7.95 6.75 10.21
N GLN A 80 -9.12 6.69 10.84
CA GLN A 80 -9.44 5.63 11.79
C GLN A 80 -9.92 4.40 11.02
N VAL A 81 -9.13 3.34 11.02
CA VAL A 81 -9.43 2.11 10.28
C VAL A 81 -9.97 1.03 11.21
N THR A 82 -11.08 0.41 10.81
CA THR A 82 -11.64 -0.80 11.44
C THR A 82 -11.61 -1.95 10.45
N LEU A 83 -10.95 -3.05 10.81
CA LEU A 83 -10.96 -4.29 10.03
C LEU A 83 -12.11 -5.19 10.47
N PHE A 84 -12.97 -5.60 9.55
CA PHE A 84 -14.00 -6.60 9.79
C PHE A 84 -13.55 -7.97 9.29
N THR A 85 -13.32 -8.91 10.22
CA THR A 85 -12.93 -10.28 9.87
C THR A 85 -13.46 -11.33 10.84
N ARG A 86 -13.42 -12.59 10.44
CA ARG A 86 -13.78 -13.74 11.30
C ARG A 86 -12.78 -13.99 12.45
N GLY A 87 -11.63 -13.32 12.47
CA GLY A 87 -10.58 -13.54 13.48
C GLY A 87 -9.91 -14.91 13.42
N LYS A 88 -9.89 -15.56 12.26
CA LYS A 88 -9.17 -16.86 12.04
C LYS A 88 -7.67 -16.68 11.81
N ALA A 89 -7.23 -15.48 11.47
CA ALA A 89 -5.84 -15.13 11.20
C ALA A 89 -5.46 -13.93 12.08
N PRO A 90 -4.16 -13.69 12.32
CA PRO A 90 -3.70 -12.46 12.96
C PRO A 90 -4.29 -11.24 12.26
N ILE A 91 -4.71 -10.24 13.04
CA ILE A 91 -5.36 -9.04 12.50
C ILE A 91 -4.31 -8.09 11.91
N THR A 92 -3.19 -7.98 12.58
CA THR A 92 -2.02 -7.24 12.10
C THR A 92 -0.84 -8.19 12.05
N GLN A 93 -0.01 -8.01 11.04
CA GLN A 93 1.25 -8.73 10.85
C GLN A 93 2.24 -7.75 10.27
N GLN A 94 3.49 -7.78 10.72
CA GLN A 94 4.56 -6.95 10.17
C GLN A 94 4.91 -7.43 8.76
N LEU A 95 5.07 -6.49 7.84
CA LEU A 95 5.47 -6.81 6.47
C LEU A 95 6.99 -6.93 6.34
N PRO A 96 7.50 -7.75 5.40
CA PRO A 96 8.93 -7.76 5.09
C PRO A 96 9.41 -6.37 4.68
N GLY A 97 10.45 -5.85 5.35
CA GLY A 97 11.00 -4.52 5.10
C GLY A 97 10.25 -3.35 5.76
N GLU A 98 9.20 -3.63 6.54
CA GLU A 98 8.53 -2.62 7.36
C GLU A 98 9.31 -2.37 8.66
N SER A 99 9.52 -1.10 9.02
CA SER A 99 10.20 -0.76 10.26
C SER A 99 9.34 -1.11 11.48
N ASP A 100 9.97 -1.41 12.62
CA ASP A 100 9.25 -1.71 13.86
C ASP A 100 8.37 -0.54 14.33
N GLN A 101 8.82 0.69 14.06
CA GLN A 101 8.10 1.91 14.40
C GLN A 101 6.82 2.08 13.56
N ASP A 102 6.91 1.86 12.24
CA ASP A 102 5.75 1.93 11.35
C ASP A 102 4.71 0.86 11.71
N TYR A 103 5.18 -0.36 12.03
CA TYR A 103 4.29 -1.43 12.44
C TYR A 103 3.62 -1.16 13.80
N ALA A 104 4.36 -0.60 14.77
CA ALA A 104 3.80 -0.21 16.07
C ALA A 104 2.73 0.89 15.92
N GLU A 105 2.97 1.89 15.07
CA GLU A 105 1.99 2.93 14.77
C GLU A 105 0.75 2.36 14.09
N PHE A 106 0.94 1.47 13.10
CA PHE A 106 -0.16 0.81 12.42
C PHE A 106 -1.01 -0.04 13.37
N SER A 107 -0.37 -0.93 14.14
CA SER A 107 -1.07 -1.88 15.00
C SER A 107 -1.78 -1.22 16.18
N SER A 108 -1.29 -0.09 16.68
CA SER A 108 -1.96 0.66 17.75
C SER A 108 -3.22 1.40 17.30
N LYS A 109 -3.29 1.79 16.02
CA LYS A 109 -4.41 2.57 15.46
C LYS A 109 -5.51 1.71 14.84
N VAL A 110 -5.22 0.47 14.45
CA VAL A 110 -6.21 -0.41 13.81
C VAL A 110 -7.17 -1.01 14.83
N LEU A 111 -8.47 -0.83 14.58
CA LEU A 111 -9.53 -1.50 15.33
C LEU A 111 -9.93 -2.80 14.63
N HIS A 112 -10.41 -3.77 15.42
CA HIS A 112 -10.92 -5.03 14.90
C HIS A 112 -12.38 -5.23 15.31
N LEU A 113 -13.22 -5.50 14.31
CA LEU A 113 -14.58 -5.98 14.51
C LEU A 113 -14.63 -7.45 14.09
N LYS A 114 -14.75 -8.35 15.07
CA LYS A 114 -14.85 -9.78 14.81
C LYS A 114 -16.29 -10.13 14.42
N GLY A 115 -16.48 -10.73 13.26
CA GLY A 115 -17.79 -11.19 12.80
C GLY A 115 -17.70 -12.08 11.56
N ASP A 116 -18.77 -12.84 11.30
CA ASP A 116 -18.96 -13.51 10.02
C ASP A 116 -19.85 -12.65 9.12
N ARG A 117 -19.48 -12.53 7.85
CA ARG A 117 -20.27 -11.79 6.85
C ARG A 117 -21.61 -12.47 6.59
N LYS A 118 -21.66 -13.80 6.72
CA LYS A 118 -22.89 -14.56 6.48
C LYS A 118 -23.91 -14.39 7.61
N ASP A 119 -23.53 -13.75 8.71
CA ASP A 119 -24.44 -13.34 9.77
C ASP A 119 -24.96 -11.93 9.47
N PHE A 120 -26.02 -11.88 8.66
CA PHE A 120 -26.56 -10.62 8.14
C PHE A 120 -27.11 -9.71 9.24
N GLU A 121 -27.75 -10.28 10.27
CA GLU A 121 -28.27 -9.52 11.41
C GLU A 121 -27.13 -8.91 12.23
N PHE A 122 -26.07 -9.67 12.46
CA PHE A 122 -24.88 -9.17 13.15
C PHE A 122 -24.19 -8.05 12.36
N VAL A 123 -24.01 -8.23 11.05
CA VAL A 123 -23.43 -7.21 10.17
C VAL A 123 -24.27 -5.94 10.24
N LYS A 124 -25.58 -6.06 10.04
CA LYS A 124 -26.50 -4.91 10.03
C LYS A 124 -26.44 -4.12 11.34
N THR A 125 -26.54 -4.82 12.47
CA THR A 125 -26.52 -4.21 13.81
C THR A 125 -25.18 -3.58 14.14
N SER A 126 -24.08 -4.28 13.84
CA SER A 126 -22.73 -3.81 14.17
C SER A 126 -22.31 -2.60 13.36
N LEU A 127 -22.73 -2.52 12.09
CA LEU A 127 -22.42 -1.41 11.21
C LEU A 127 -23.28 -0.18 11.52
N ALA A 128 -24.58 -0.36 11.78
CA ALA A 128 -25.47 0.72 12.16
C ALA A 128 -25.01 1.44 13.45
N ALA A 129 -24.43 0.72 14.40
CA ALA A 129 -23.96 1.28 15.66
C ALA A 129 -22.66 2.10 15.56
N LYS A 130 -21.78 1.81 14.58
CA LYS A 130 -20.42 2.35 14.52
C LYS A 130 -20.25 3.59 13.64
N GLY A 131 -21.18 3.87 12.72
CA GLY A 131 -21.17 5.07 11.89
C GLY A 131 -19.90 5.24 11.05
N PHE A 132 -19.83 4.56 9.90
CA PHE A 132 -18.68 4.62 8.99
C PHE A 132 -18.91 5.62 7.85
N ASP A 133 -17.87 6.37 7.50
CA ASP A 133 -17.87 7.32 6.38
C ASP A 133 -17.53 6.66 5.05
N VAL A 134 -16.70 5.60 5.09
CA VAL A 134 -16.23 4.87 3.91
C VAL A 134 -16.19 3.37 4.22
N VAL A 135 -16.62 2.56 3.26
CA VAL A 135 -16.55 1.09 3.35
C VAL A 135 -15.80 0.54 2.16
N TYR A 136 -14.72 -0.20 2.43
CA TYR A 136 -14.04 -1.02 1.43
C TYR A 136 -14.46 -2.48 1.58
N ASP A 137 -15.27 -2.97 0.66
CA ASP A 137 -15.63 -4.38 0.59
C ASP A 137 -14.70 -5.15 -0.36
N ILE A 138 -13.66 -5.78 0.19
CA ILE A 138 -12.68 -6.56 -0.58
C ILE A 138 -13.06 -8.04 -0.64
N ASN A 139 -14.01 -8.47 0.20
CA ASN A 139 -14.43 -9.86 0.30
C ASN A 139 -15.72 -10.16 -0.47
N GLY A 140 -16.36 -9.15 -1.08
CA GLY A 140 -17.67 -9.26 -1.73
C GLY A 140 -17.64 -10.30 -2.82
N ARG A 141 -18.60 -11.23 -2.81
CA ARG A 141 -18.74 -12.25 -3.86
C ARG A 141 -20.13 -12.24 -4.47
N GLU A 142 -21.15 -12.13 -3.62
CA GLU A 142 -22.55 -12.23 -4.03
C GLU A 142 -23.30 -10.95 -3.64
N ALA A 143 -24.30 -10.57 -4.44
CA ALA A 143 -25.11 -9.37 -4.19
C ALA A 143 -25.80 -9.40 -2.82
N VAL A 144 -26.32 -10.57 -2.43
CA VAL A 144 -27.00 -10.78 -1.13
C VAL A 144 -26.12 -10.50 0.08
N GLU A 145 -24.80 -10.57 -0.07
CA GLU A 145 -23.86 -10.27 1.02
C GLU A 145 -23.67 -8.76 1.23
N VAL A 146 -24.03 -7.94 0.24
CA VAL A 146 -23.87 -6.48 0.26
C VAL A 146 -25.14 -5.78 0.79
N GLU A 147 -26.31 -6.36 0.56
CA GLU A 147 -27.61 -5.89 1.07
C GLU A 147 -27.58 -5.47 2.55
N PRO A 148 -27.11 -6.30 3.51
CA PRO A 148 -27.07 -5.91 4.93
C PRO A 148 -26.15 -4.72 5.23
N ILE A 149 -25.15 -4.46 4.38
CA ILE A 149 -24.23 -3.32 4.52
C ILE A 149 -24.94 -2.03 4.10
N LEU A 150 -25.62 -2.06 2.95
CA LEU A 150 -26.36 -0.92 2.42
C LEU A 150 -27.53 -0.54 3.33
N ASP A 151 -28.26 -1.55 3.81
CA ASP A 151 -29.33 -1.38 4.79
C ASP A 151 -28.86 -0.71 6.08
N ALA A 152 -27.67 -1.08 6.56
CA ALA A 152 -27.11 -0.54 7.79
C ALA A 152 -26.58 0.89 7.62
N LEU A 153 -26.19 1.26 6.39
CA LEU A 153 -25.51 2.51 6.09
C LEU A 153 -26.21 3.24 4.93
N PRO A 154 -27.49 3.63 5.07
CA PRO A 154 -28.31 4.19 3.99
C PRO A 154 -27.85 5.57 3.49
N LYS A 155 -26.91 6.20 4.19
CA LYS A 155 -26.37 7.52 3.86
C LYS A 155 -25.07 7.45 3.04
N LEU A 156 -24.52 6.26 2.81
CA LEU A 156 -23.33 6.11 1.98
C LEU A 156 -23.68 6.31 0.51
N GLU A 157 -22.91 7.17 -0.15
CA GLU A 157 -22.89 7.26 -1.62
C GLU A 157 -22.15 6.03 -2.17
N GLN A 158 -22.70 5.43 -3.24
CA GLN A 158 -22.18 4.21 -3.87
C GLN A 158 -21.30 4.53 -5.09
#